data_AF-A0A6J6B9R8-F1
#
_entry.id   AF-A0A6J6B9R8-F1
#
_cell.length_a   1.000
_cell.length_b   1.000
_cell.length_c   1.000
_cell.angle_alpha   90.00
_cell.angle_beta   90.00
_cell.angle_gamma   90.00
#
_symmetry.space_group_name_H-M   'P 1'
#
loop_
_entity.id
_entity.type
_entity.pdbx_description
1 polymer ?
#
loop_
_entity_poly.entity_id
_entity_poly.type
_entity_poly.pdbx_seq_one_letter_code
_entity_poly.pdbx_strand_id
1 'polypeptide(L)'
;MATTSFVVLFVAEWGDLSQLLTASQSARTGEPVSVFIGAWLALVLVAGLAVLAGRWIFSTVPLHRVRFVSAGVLAVLAGSAIAEVFAG
;
A
#
# COMPACT_ATOMS: atom_id res chain seq x y z
N MET A 1 -4.47 -19.26 -10.32
CA MET A 1 -4.01 -18.57 -9.09
C MET A 1 -3.73 -17.10 -9.37
N ALA A 2 -2.89 -16.75 -10.36
CA ALA A 2 -2.59 -15.35 -10.71
C ALA A 2 -3.84 -14.50 -11.02
N THR A 3 -4.79 -15.00 -11.81
CA THR A 3 -6.03 -14.26 -12.13
C THR A 3 -6.87 -13.98 -10.89
N THR A 4 -7.01 -14.95 -9.99
CA THR A 4 -7.75 -14.77 -8.73
C THR A 4 -7.07 -13.76 -7.83
N SER A 5 -5.75 -13.86 -7.64
CA SER A 5 -4.99 -12.87 -6.86
C SER A 5 -5.08 -11.48 -7.47
N PHE A 6 -5.00 -11.36 -8.79
CA PHE A 6 -5.16 -10.09 -9.49
C PHE A 6 -6.54 -9.49 -9.26
N VAL A 7 -7.63 -10.25 -9.47
CA VAL A 7 -8.99 -9.75 -9.28
C VAL A 7 -9.25 -9.34 -7.83
N VAL A 8 -8.81 -10.16 -6.86
CA VAL A 8 -8.97 -9.84 -5.43
C VAL A 8 -8.23 -8.56 -5.07
N LEU A 9 -6.94 -8.45 -5.46
CA LEU A 9 -6.15 -7.25 -5.20
C LEU A 9 -6.72 -6.02 -5.91
N PHE A 10 -7.14 -6.18 -7.17
CA PHE A 10 -7.73 -5.09 -7.94
C PHE A 10 -8.98 -4.53 -7.27
N VAL A 11 -9.89 -5.39 -6.81
CA VAL A 11 -11.09 -4.95 -6.10
C VAL A 11 -10.74 -4.35 -4.74
N ALA A 12 -9.77 -4.93 -4.02
CA ALA A 12 -9.35 -4.43 -2.71
C ALA A 12 -8.68 -3.05 -2.78
N GLU A 13 -7.92 -2.79 -3.84
CA GLU A 13 -7.18 -1.53 -4.07
C GLU A 13 -7.99 -0.53 -4.91
N TRP A 14 -9.22 -0.86 -5.30
CA TRP A 14 -10.05 0.01 -6.13
C TRP A 14 -10.48 1.26 -5.35
N GLY A 15 -10.10 2.43 -5.84
CA GLY A 15 -10.42 3.71 -5.18
C GLY A 15 -9.53 4.04 -3.98
N ASP A 16 -8.37 3.39 -3.85
CA ASP A 16 -7.40 3.72 -2.80
C ASP A 16 -6.93 5.19 -2.87
N LEU A 17 -6.41 5.70 -1.75
CA LEU A 17 -5.89 7.05 -1.59
C LEU A 17 -4.87 7.40 -2.67
N SER A 18 -4.01 6.46 -3.06
CA SER A 18 -3.02 6.66 -4.13
C SER A 18 -3.68 7.03 -5.48
N GLN A 19 -4.84 6.47 -5.79
CA GLN A 19 -5.61 6.77 -7.00
C GLN A 19 -6.25 8.15 -6.94
N LEU A 20 -6.80 8.54 -5.78
CA LEU A 20 -7.35 9.88 -5.55
C LEU A 20 -6.27 10.96 -5.64
N LEU A 21 -5.10 10.70 -5.06
CA LEU A 21 -3.95 11.60 -5.15
C LEU A 21 -3.49 11.76 -6.60
N THR A 22 -3.35 10.65 -7.34
CA THR A 22 -2.97 10.66 -8.76
C THR A 22 -4.00 11.42 -9.61
N ALA A 23 -5.30 11.18 -9.38
CA ALA A 23 -6.38 11.90 -10.08
C ALA A 23 -6.36 13.40 -9.75
N SER A 24 -6.15 13.76 -8.48
CA SER A 24 -6.05 15.17 -8.06
C SER A 24 -4.82 15.85 -8.66
N GLN A 25 -3.70 15.14 -8.77
CA GLN A 25 -2.48 15.64 -9.38
C GLN A 25 -2.68 15.84 -10.88
N SER A 26 -3.31 14.89 -11.57
CA SER A 26 -3.68 15.01 -12.98
C SER A 26 -4.64 16.17 -13.23
N ALA A 27 -5.60 16.42 -12.34
CA ALA A 27 -6.52 17.54 -12.44
C ALA A 27 -5.81 18.89 -12.22
N ARG A 28 -4.82 18.93 -11.33
CA ARG A 28 -4.04 20.14 -11.02
C ARG A 28 -3.05 20.51 -12.11
N THR A 29 -2.34 19.54 -12.69
CA THR A 29 -1.32 19.81 -13.73
C THR A 29 -1.91 19.93 -15.12
N GLY A 30 -3.09 19.37 -15.37
CA GLY A 30 -3.67 19.28 -16.72
C GLY A 30 -2.91 18.34 -17.67
N GLU A 31 -1.94 17.58 -17.15
CA GLU A 31 -1.05 16.69 -17.93
C GLU A 31 -1.25 15.22 -17.51
N PRO A 32 -2.32 14.56 -17.95
CA PRO A 32 -2.67 13.21 -17.47
C PRO A 32 -1.61 12.15 -17.82
N VAL A 33 -0.96 12.27 -18.97
CA VAL A 33 0.07 11.32 -19.42
C VAL A 33 1.33 11.41 -18.56
N SER A 34 1.77 12.64 -18.25
CA SER A 34 2.94 12.90 -17.41
C SER A 34 2.72 12.35 -15.98
N VAL A 35 1.53 12.62 -15.43
CA VAL A 35 1.13 12.12 -14.10
C VAL A 35 1.02 10.60 -14.08
N PHE A 36 0.45 9.99 -15.12
CA PHE A 36 0.38 8.53 -15.23
C PHE A 36 1.77 7.89 -15.22
N ILE A 37 2.69 8.37 -16.05
CA ILE A 37 4.06 7.84 -16.13
C ILE A 37 4.77 8.04 -14.78
N GLY A 38 4.66 9.22 -14.17
CA GLY A 38 5.26 9.52 -12.87
C GLY A 38 4.75 8.61 -11.76
N ALA A 39 3.42 8.47 -11.63
CA ALA A 39 2.80 7.61 -10.63
C ALA A 39 3.15 6.13 -10.84
N TRP A 40 3.16 5.67 -12.09
CA TRP A 40 3.52 4.29 -12.43
C TRP A 40 4.99 3.98 -12.10
N LEU A 41 5.92 4.87 -12.46
CA LEU A 41 7.34 4.72 -12.11
C LEU A 41 7.56 4.75 -10.60
N ALA A 42 6.86 5.64 -9.88
CA ALA A 42 6.91 5.69 -8.43
C ALA A 42 6.43 4.37 -7.80
N LEU A 43 5.32 3.80 -8.30
CA LEU A 43 4.80 2.52 -7.84
C LEU A 43 5.80 1.38 -8.07
N VAL A 44 6.36 1.28 -9.28
CA VAL A 44 7.36 0.25 -9.61
C VAL A 44 8.59 0.38 -8.72
N LEU A 45 9.06 1.61 -8.47
CA LEU A 45 10.21 1.86 -7.63
C LEU A 45 9.95 1.45 -6.18
N VAL A 46 8.85 1.91 -5.59
CA VAL A 46 8.46 1.56 -4.21
C VAL A 46 8.25 0.06 -4.06
N ALA A 47 7.53 -0.59 -4.97
CA ALA A 47 7.30 -2.03 -4.91
C ALA A 47 8.62 -2.81 -5.04
N GLY A 48 9.51 -2.39 -5.95
CA GLY A 48 10.85 -2.96 -6.09
C GLY A 48 11.64 -2.85 -4.79
N LEU A 49 11.71 -1.65 -4.21
CA LEU A 49 12.40 -1.41 -2.93
C LEU A 49 11.79 -2.25 -1.80
N ALA A 50 10.46 -2.38 -1.73
CA ALA A 50 9.78 -3.20 -0.73
C ALA A 50 10.14 -4.69 -0.85
N VAL A 51 10.23 -5.22 -2.07
CA VAL A 51 10.65 -6.62 -2.29
C VAL A 51 12.11 -6.84 -1.91
N LEU A 52 13.00 -5.91 -2.28
CA LEU A 52 14.42 -5.98 -1.93
C LEU A 52 14.61 -5.90 -0.40
N ALA A 53 13.98 -4.93 0.25
CA ALA A 53 14.04 -4.75 1.70
C ALA A 53 13.41 -5.94 2.43
N GLY A 54 12.24 -6.42 1.98
CA GLY A 54 11.57 -7.58 2.53
C GLY A 54 12.46 -8.83 2.49
N ARG A 55 13.09 -9.10 1.34
CA ARG A 55 14.02 -10.24 1.21
C ARG A 55 15.19 -10.15 2.20
N TRP A 56 15.77 -8.96 2.39
CA TRP A 56 16.85 -8.74 3.35
C TRP A 56 16.42 -8.90 4.81
N ILE A 57 15.21 -8.43 5.15
CA ILE A 57 14.63 -8.57 6.48
C ILE A 57 14.34 -10.05 6.77
N PHE A 58 13.74 -10.78 5.83
CA PHE A 58 13.41 -12.20 6.01
C PHE A 58 14.65 -13.10 6.10
N SER A 59 15.80 -12.70 5.54
CA SER A 59 17.05 -13.44 5.74
C SER A 59 17.68 -13.22 7.11
N THR A 60 17.34 -12.13 7.80
CA THR A 60 18.00 -11.70 9.04
C THR A 60 17.13 -11.90 10.28
N VAL A 61 15.80 -11.82 10.12
CA VAL A 61 14.84 -11.81 11.22
C VAL A 61 13.99 -13.09 11.21
N PRO A 62 13.89 -13.81 12.33
CA PRO A 62 13.04 -15.00 12.41
C PRO A 62 11.56 -14.62 12.23
N LEU A 63 10.86 -15.42 11.40
CA LEU A 63 9.48 -15.16 10.95
C LEU A 63 8.50 -14.91 12.11
N HIS A 64 8.71 -15.55 13.25
CA HIS A 64 7.85 -15.37 14.43
C HIS A 64 7.87 -13.93 14.94
N ARG A 65 9.01 -13.22 14.87
CA ARG A 65 9.12 -11.82 15.32
C ARG A 65 8.38 -10.89 14.38
N VAL A 66 8.56 -11.11 13.07
CA VAL A 66 7.85 -10.35 12.03
C VAL A 66 6.34 -10.44 12.25
N ARG A 67 5.84 -11.66 12.49
CA ARG A 67 4.40 -11.90 12.75
C ARG A 67 3.89 -11.23 14.02
N PHE A 68 4.64 -11.30 15.12
CA PHE A 68 4.23 -10.65 16.38
C PHE A 68 4.21 -9.13 16.26
N VAL A 69 5.23 -8.55 15.63
CA VAL A 69 5.30 -7.09 15.39
C VAL A 69 4.16 -6.65 14.46
N SER A 70 3.94 -7.34 13.35
CA SER A 70 2.86 -6.99 12.41
C SER A 70 1.48 -7.09 13.07
N ALA A 71 1.25 -8.12 13.88
CA ALA A 71 -0.01 -8.27 14.61
C ALA A 71 -0.22 -7.13 15.64
N GLY A 72 0.84 -6.74 16.36
CA GLY A 72 0.79 -5.62 17.30
C GLY A 72 0.48 -4.30 16.60
N VAL A 73 1.16 -4.00 15.49
CA VAL A 73 0.91 -2.79 14.69
C VAL A 73 -0.52 -2.77 14.16
N LEU A 74 -1.00 -3.86 13.58
CA LEU A 74 -2.38 -3.95 13.08
C LEU A 74 -3.42 -3.82 14.19
N ALA A 75 -3.16 -4.38 15.37
CA ALA A 75 -4.07 -4.24 16.51
C ALA A 75 -4.17 -2.79 17.00
N VAL A 76 -3.05 -2.07 17.03
CA VAL A 76 -3.03 -0.63 17.38
C VAL A 76 -3.79 0.20 16.34
N LEU A 77 -3.54 -0.03 15.05
CA LEU A 77 -4.23 0.68 13.96
C LEU A 77 -5.73 0.39 13.96
N ALA A 78 -6.13 -0.86 14.18
CA ALA A 78 -7.54 -1.22 14.31
C ALA A 78 -8.17 -0.56 15.54
N GLY A 79 -7.47 -0.56 16.68
CA GLY A 79 -7.91 0.12 17.89
C GLY A 79 -8.10 1.62 17.70
N SER A 80 -7.17 2.30 17.01
CA SER A 80 -7.29 3.73 16.74
C SER A 80 -8.46 4.05 15.81
N ALA A 81 -8.66 3.25 14.76
CA ALA A 81 -9.79 3.43 13.85
C ALA A 81 -11.13 3.25 14.57
N ILE A 82 -11.22 2.25 15.45
CA ILE A 82 -12.42 2.03 16.28
C ILE A 82 -12.63 3.21 17.24
N ALA A 83 -11.58 3.69 17.91
CA ALA A 83 -11.67 4.81 18.83
C ALA A 83 -12.15 6.10 18.13
N GLU A 84 -11.67 6.37 16.92
CA GLU A 84 -12.08 7.52 16.11
C GLU A 84 -13.57 7.46 15.75
N VAL A 85 -14.10 6.27 15.45
CA VAL A 85 -15.54 6.05 15.20
C VAL A 85 -16.42 6.33 16.43
N PHE A 86 -15.91 6.07 17.64
CA PHE A 86 -16.65 6.34 18.89
C PHE A 86 -16.43 7.76 19.44
N ALA A 87 -15.37 8.44 19.01
CA ALA A 87 -15.03 9.79 19.44
C ALA A 87 -15.59 10.90 18.52
N GLY A 88 -16.00 10.54 17.30
CA GLY A 88 -16.74 11.41 16.36
C GLY A 88 -18.25 11.23 16.47
#